data_AF-A0A9Q2LBE8-F1
#
_entry.id   AF-A0A9Q2LBE8-F1
#
_cell.length_a   1.000
_cell.length_b   1.000
_cell.length_c   1.000
_cell.angle_alpha   90.00
_cell.angle_beta   90.00
_cell.angle_gamma   90.00
#
_symmetry.space_group_name_H-M   'P 1'
#
loop_
_entity.id
_entity.type
_entity.pdbx_description
1 polymer ?
#
loop_
_entity_poly.entity_id
_entity_poly.type
_entity_poly.pdbx_seq_one_letter_code
_entity_poly.pdbx_strand_id
1 'polypeptide(L)'
;MNKLTEQDYKNIEKAVSYDRIFKDEEHTEKMTELLQKRHDRDASVISKEYPNLNDNEISEILNDYKNYSELLQATEIFTDFPINCEDSNVRHFITKDNIEELKTAIEEMENFVSNLEVN
;
A
#
# COMPACT_ATOMS: atom_id res chain seq x y z
N MET A 1 25.90 -0.11 -15.10
CA MET A 1 24.71 0.75 -14.85
C MET A 1 25.06 2.18 -15.19
N ASN A 2 24.28 2.83 -16.07
CA ASN A 2 24.37 4.28 -16.25
C ASN A 2 23.68 4.94 -15.05
N LYS A 3 24.39 5.84 -14.36
CA LYS A 3 23.83 6.56 -13.21
C LYS A 3 22.83 7.60 -13.71
N LEU A 4 21.72 7.75 -12.97
CA LEU A 4 20.75 8.82 -13.19
C LEU A 4 21.42 10.18 -13.06
N THR A 5 20.99 11.14 -13.88
CA THR A 5 21.50 12.50 -13.83
C THR A 5 20.74 13.31 -12.77
N GLU A 6 21.35 14.38 -12.29
CA GLU A 6 20.70 15.31 -11.35
C GLU A 6 19.37 15.88 -11.91
N GLN A 7 19.28 16.01 -13.24
CA GLN A 7 18.07 16.47 -13.90
C GLN A 7 16.94 15.43 -13.85
N ASP A 8 17.28 14.14 -13.93
CA ASP A 8 16.30 13.05 -13.80
C ASP A 8 15.69 13.05 -12.39
N TYR A 9 16.51 13.25 -11.36
CA TYR A 9 16.04 13.38 -9.98
C TYR A 9 15.10 14.58 -9.79
N LYS A 10 15.44 15.76 -10.34
CA LYS A 10 14.57 16.95 -10.27
C LYS A 10 13.24 16.75 -11.00
N ASN A 11 13.24 16.01 -12.11
CA ASN A 11 12.02 15.72 -12.86
C ASN A 11 11.10 14.77 -12.07
N ILE A 12 11.67 13.73 -11.44
CA ILE A 12 10.93 12.82 -10.55
C ILE A 12 10.37 13.58 -9.35
N GLU A 13 11.18 14.38 -8.67
CA GLU A 13 10.75 15.19 -7.53
C GLU A 13 9.59 16.11 -7.89
N LYS A 14 9.66 16.78 -9.05
CA LYS A 14 8.60 17.66 -9.53
C LYS A 14 7.31 16.90 -9.88
N ALA A 15 7.41 15.73 -10.50
CA ALA A 15 6.23 14.90 -10.79
C ALA A 15 5.55 14.42 -9.50
N VAL A 16 6.33 13.91 -8.54
CA VAL A 16 5.84 13.45 -7.24
C VAL A 16 5.33 14.60 -6.37
N SER A 17 5.86 15.82 -6.55
CA SER A 17 5.41 17.00 -5.78
C SER A 17 3.96 17.41 -6.05
N TYR A 18 3.43 17.10 -7.24
CA TYR A 18 2.03 17.33 -7.59
C TYR A 18 1.07 16.33 -6.94
N ASP A 19 1.58 15.14 -6.61
CA ASP A 19 0.85 14.04 -5.96
C ASP A 19 0.80 14.17 -4.42
N ARG A 20 1.26 15.31 -3.88
CA ARG A 20 1.14 15.60 -2.45
C ARG A 20 -0.33 15.79 -2.10
N ILE A 21 -0.96 14.70 -1.66
CA ILE A 21 -2.27 14.63 -1.00
C ILE A 21 -2.34 15.59 0.22
N PHE A 22 -1.19 16.07 0.70
CA PHE A 22 -1.01 16.99 1.83
C PHE A 22 -0.50 18.35 1.35
N LYS A 23 -1.36 19.13 0.67
CA LYS A 23 -0.98 20.45 0.14
C LYS A 23 -0.91 21.55 1.22
N ASP A 24 -1.65 21.41 2.31
CA ASP A 24 -1.61 22.31 3.47
C ASP A 24 -2.10 21.62 4.76
N GLU A 25 -1.90 22.31 5.89
CA GLU A 25 -2.25 21.86 7.24
C GLU A 25 -3.77 21.61 7.36
N GLU A 26 -4.60 22.47 6.77
CA GLU A 26 -6.06 22.36 6.78
C GLU A 26 -6.55 21.07 6.08
N HIS A 27 -5.99 20.73 4.92
CA HIS A 27 -6.31 19.48 4.24
C HIS A 27 -5.86 18.24 5.03
N THR A 28 -4.72 18.33 5.72
CA THR A 28 -4.21 17.25 6.57
C THR A 28 -5.11 17.03 7.79
N GLU A 29 -5.58 18.11 8.41
CA GLU A 29 -6.52 18.06 9.54
C GLU A 29 -7.85 17.43 9.12
N LYS A 30 -8.45 17.90 8.01
CA LYS A 30 -9.69 17.31 7.46
C LYS A 30 -9.53 15.83 7.14
N MET A 31 -8.39 15.44 6.57
CA MET A 31 -8.09 14.03 6.28
C MET A 31 -8.05 13.21 7.59
N THR A 32 -7.37 13.74 8.61
CA THR A 32 -7.26 13.10 9.93
C THR A 32 -8.63 12.92 10.57
N GLU A 33 -9.49 13.95 10.54
CA GLU A 33 -10.87 13.85 11.04
C GLU A 33 -11.70 12.80 10.31
N LEU A 34 -11.57 12.72 8.98
CA LEU A 34 -12.29 11.74 8.17
C LEU A 34 -11.83 10.31 8.47
N LEU A 35 -10.53 10.11 8.67
CA LEU A 35 -9.96 8.82 9.08
C LEU A 35 -10.45 8.42 10.47
N GLN A 36 -10.48 9.35 11.42
CA GLN A 36 -11.01 9.09 12.77
C GLN A 36 -12.50 8.71 12.72
N LYS A 37 -13.33 9.48 12.00
CA LYS A 37 -14.77 9.17 11.83
C LYS A 37 -15.01 7.80 11.20
N ARG A 38 -14.16 7.40 10.24
CA ARG A 38 -14.20 6.06 9.64
C ARG A 38 -13.88 5.00 10.67
N HIS A 39 -12.77 5.16 11.40
CA HIS A 39 -12.36 4.25 12.47
C HIS A 39 -13.46 4.07 13.53
N ASP A 40 -14.03 5.16 14.04
CA ASP A 40 -15.07 5.12 15.07
C ASP A 40 -16.34 4.41 14.58
N ARG A 41 -16.72 4.63 13.32
CA ARG A 41 -17.85 3.95 12.70
C ARG A 41 -17.58 2.45 12.60
N ASP A 42 -16.40 2.05 12.13
CA ASP A 42 -16.05 0.65 11.93
C ASP A 42 -15.95 -0.08 13.29
N ALA A 43 -15.36 0.56 14.31
CA ALA A 43 -15.38 0.10 15.70
C ALA A 43 -16.81 -0.03 16.26
N SER A 44 -17.69 0.92 15.95
CA SER A 44 -19.11 0.85 16.35
C SER A 44 -19.86 -0.30 15.68
N VAL A 45 -19.50 -0.68 14.45
CA VAL A 45 -20.10 -1.84 13.78
C VAL A 45 -19.65 -3.12 14.48
N ILE A 46 -18.34 -3.27 14.71
CA ILE A 46 -17.77 -4.47 15.37
C ILE A 46 -18.37 -4.64 16.78
N SER A 47 -18.43 -3.58 17.59
CA SER A 47 -19.00 -3.66 18.95
C SER A 47 -20.48 -4.05 18.98
N LYS A 48 -21.25 -3.71 17.93
CA LYS A 48 -22.67 -4.12 17.82
C LYS A 48 -22.82 -5.58 17.44
N GLU A 49 -22.02 -6.05 16.48
CA GLU A 49 -22.06 -7.45 16.01
C GLU A 49 -21.41 -8.40 17.05
N TYR A 50 -20.40 -7.93 17.77
CA TYR A 50 -19.61 -8.69 18.74
C TYR A 50 -19.55 -7.98 20.10
N PRO A 51 -20.65 -7.95 20.87
CA PRO A 51 -20.75 -7.17 22.11
C PRO A 51 -19.85 -7.67 23.27
N ASN A 52 -19.25 -8.85 23.11
CA ASN A 52 -18.34 -9.42 24.12
C ASN A 52 -16.89 -8.97 23.92
N LEU A 53 -16.56 -8.34 22.78
CA LEU A 53 -15.22 -7.80 22.55
C LEU A 53 -15.05 -6.49 23.31
N ASN A 54 -13.88 -6.32 23.92
CA ASN A 54 -13.48 -5.07 24.53
C ASN A 54 -12.82 -4.13 23.52
N ASP A 55 -12.68 -2.85 23.88
CA ASP A 55 -12.14 -1.83 22.97
C ASP A 55 -10.74 -2.14 22.44
N ASN A 56 -9.89 -2.83 23.22
CA ASN A 56 -8.56 -3.22 22.76
C ASN A 56 -8.63 -4.32 21.69
N GLU A 57 -9.48 -5.33 21.90
CA GLU A 57 -9.69 -6.41 20.92
C GLU A 57 -10.26 -5.84 19.60
N ILE A 58 -11.19 -4.88 19.70
CA ILE A 58 -11.74 -4.19 18.52
C ILE A 58 -10.63 -3.40 17.80
N SER A 59 -9.77 -2.69 18.55
CA SER A 59 -8.65 -1.95 17.97
C SER A 59 -7.63 -2.87 17.29
N GLU A 60 -7.34 -4.03 17.86
CA GLU A 60 -6.44 -5.03 17.26
C GLU A 60 -7.03 -5.55 15.94
N ILE A 61 -8.31 -5.93 15.93
CA ILE A 61 -9.01 -6.39 14.71
C ILE A 61 -8.96 -5.33 13.61
N LEU A 62 -9.23 -4.06 13.93
CA LEU A 62 -9.20 -2.97 12.95
C LEU A 62 -7.79 -2.76 12.38
N ASN A 63 -6.75 -2.89 13.21
CA ASN A 63 -5.37 -2.75 12.78
C ASN A 63 -4.95 -3.93 11.89
N ASP A 64 -5.29 -5.15 12.27
CA ASP A 64 -4.99 -6.36 11.50
C ASP A 64 -5.70 -6.34 10.15
N TYR A 65 -6.98 -5.94 10.12
CA TYR A 65 -7.72 -5.78 8.87
C TYR A 65 -7.10 -4.71 7.96
N LYS A 66 -6.66 -3.59 8.53
CA LYS A 66 -5.98 -2.55 7.75
C LYS A 66 -4.68 -3.08 7.14
N ASN A 67 -3.84 -3.75 7.94
CA ASN A 67 -2.59 -4.33 7.46
C ASN A 67 -2.83 -5.38 6.36
N TYR A 68 -3.86 -6.22 6.54
CA TYR A 68 -4.29 -7.18 5.53
C TYR A 68 -4.70 -6.49 4.23
N SER A 69 -5.54 -5.46 4.31
CA SER A 69 -6.01 -4.71 3.14
C SER A 69 -4.87 -3.99 2.41
N GLU A 70 -3.91 -3.41 3.14
CA GLU A 70 -2.73 -2.77 2.57
C GLU A 70 -1.82 -3.79 1.88
N LEU A 71 -1.65 -4.97 2.48
CA LEU A 71 -0.89 -6.06 1.88
C LEU A 71 -1.53 -6.57 0.59
N LEU A 72 -2.86 -6.78 0.59
CA LEU A 72 -3.60 -7.25 -0.58
C LEU A 72 -3.50 -6.23 -1.73
N GLN A 73 -3.67 -4.95 -1.44
CA GLN A 73 -3.49 -3.88 -2.43
C GLN A 73 -2.06 -3.82 -2.97
N ALA A 74 -1.05 -3.96 -2.10
CA ALA A 74 0.34 -3.99 -2.52
C ALA A 74 0.61 -5.17 -3.46
N THR A 75 0.12 -6.37 -3.11
CA THR A 75 0.22 -7.55 -3.96
C THR A 75 -0.39 -7.30 -5.33
N GLU A 76 -1.63 -6.79 -5.41
CA GLU A 76 -2.28 -6.45 -6.70
C GLU A 76 -1.43 -5.50 -7.56
N ILE A 77 -0.88 -4.43 -6.96
CA ILE A 77 -0.03 -3.48 -7.67
C ILE A 77 1.26 -4.14 -8.17
N PHE A 78 1.87 -4.98 -7.34
CA PHE A 78 3.14 -5.62 -7.69
C PHE A 78 2.97 -6.73 -8.71
N THR A 79 1.87 -7.50 -8.70
CA THR A 79 1.61 -8.54 -9.70
C THR A 79 1.62 -7.97 -11.13
N ASP A 80 1.08 -6.78 -11.33
CA ASP A 80 1.08 -6.10 -12.63
C ASP A 80 2.40 -5.38 -12.97
N PHE A 81 3.25 -5.13 -11.97
CA PHE A 81 4.45 -4.30 -12.12
C PHE A 81 5.52 -4.89 -13.06
N PRO A 82 5.89 -6.19 -12.99
CA PRO A 82 6.83 -6.81 -13.93
C PRO A 82 6.40 -6.64 -15.40
N ILE A 83 5.12 -6.85 -15.68
CA ILE A 83 4.54 -6.76 -17.04
C ILE A 83 4.59 -5.31 -17.51
N ASN A 84 4.15 -4.37 -16.66
CA ASN A 84 4.20 -2.94 -16.96
C ASN A 84 5.63 -2.42 -17.16
N CYS A 85 6.62 -3.00 -16.48
CA CYS A 85 8.02 -2.58 -16.60
C CYS A 85 8.70 -3.09 -17.87
N GLU A 86 8.42 -4.32 -18.33
CA GLU A 86 9.05 -4.91 -19.53
C GLU A 86 8.78 -4.10 -20.81
N ASP A 87 7.59 -3.50 -20.91
CA ASP A 87 7.16 -2.67 -22.04
C ASP A 87 7.43 -1.16 -21.84
N SER A 88 7.94 -0.75 -20.68
CA SER A 88 8.18 0.66 -20.34
C SER A 88 9.61 1.13 -20.66
N ASN A 89 9.76 2.45 -20.79
CA ASN A 89 11.07 3.12 -20.85
C ASN A 89 11.92 2.91 -19.57
N VAL A 90 11.32 2.37 -18.49
CA VAL A 90 12.01 2.09 -17.22
C VAL A 90 12.86 0.81 -17.30
N ARG A 91 12.66 -0.04 -18.32
CA ARG A 91 13.47 -1.25 -18.58
C ARG A 91 14.97 -0.96 -18.72
N HIS A 92 15.37 0.27 -19.03
CA HIS A 92 16.79 0.67 -19.01
C HIS A 92 17.41 0.73 -17.61
N PHE A 93 16.59 0.77 -16.56
CA PHE A 93 16.99 0.85 -15.15
C PHE A 93 16.83 -0.47 -14.39
N ILE A 94 16.05 -1.42 -14.94
CA ILE A 94 15.72 -2.70 -14.28
C ILE A 94 16.29 -3.84 -15.13
N THR A 95 17.14 -4.67 -14.54
CA THR A 95 17.69 -5.84 -15.25
C THR A 95 16.70 -6.99 -15.26
N LYS A 96 16.91 -7.97 -16.14
CA LYS A 96 16.12 -9.21 -16.16
C LYS A 96 16.16 -9.94 -14.81
N ASP A 97 17.33 -9.96 -14.17
CA ASP A 97 17.49 -10.59 -12.85
C ASP A 97 16.64 -9.88 -11.78
N ASN A 98 16.57 -8.54 -11.82
CA ASN A 98 15.69 -7.79 -10.91
C ASN A 98 14.20 -8.11 -11.14
N ILE A 99 13.79 -8.37 -12.38
CA ILE A 99 12.42 -8.76 -12.70
C ILE A 99 12.10 -10.16 -12.14
N GLU A 100 13.03 -11.12 -12.26
CA GLU A 100 12.84 -12.48 -11.75
C GLU A 100 12.85 -12.54 -10.21
N GLU A 101 13.72 -11.77 -9.55
CA GLU A 101 13.69 -11.61 -8.09
C GLU A 101 12.36 -11.01 -7.62
N LEU A 102 11.84 -10.00 -8.34
CA LEU A 102 10.56 -9.38 -8.02
C LEU A 102 9.38 -10.35 -8.21
N LYS A 103 9.35 -11.13 -9.31
CA LYS A 103 8.33 -12.17 -9.51
C LYS A 103 8.33 -13.18 -8.37
N THR A 104 9.51 -13.62 -7.93
CA THR A 104 9.65 -14.55 -6.81
C THR A 104 9.09 -13.95 -5.51
N ALA A 105 9.41 -12.70 -5.22
CA ALA A 105 8.88 -12.01 -4.05
C ALA A 105 7.34 -11.84 -4.09
N ILE A 106 6.78 -11.57 -5.28
CA ILE A 106 5.32 -11.50 -5.49
C ILE A 106 4.68 -12.86 -5.22
N GLU A 107 5.24 -13.95 -5.77
CA GLU A 107 4.72 -15.30 -5.52
C GLU A 107 4.75 -15.65 -4.02
N GLU A 108 5.78 -15.25 -3.28
CA GLU A 108 5.83 -15.43 -1.83
C GLU A 108 4.75 -14.61 -1.10
N MET A 109 4.51 -13.36 -1.52
CA MET A 109 3.46 -12.50 -0.98
C MET A 109 2.06 -13.05 -1.26
N GLU A 110 1.78 -13.49 -2.49
CA GLU A 110 0.51 -14.11 -2.89
C GLU A 110 0.22 -15.38 -2.09
N ASN A 111 1.24 -16.24 -1.91
CA ASN A 111 1.12 -17.44 -1.08
C ASN A 111 0.85 -17.09 0.39
N PHE A 112 1.51 -16.07 0.93
CA PHE A 112 1.27 -15.63 2.31
C PHE A 112 -0.16 -15.12 2.49
N VAL A 113 -0.65 -14.23 1.61
CA VAL A 113 -2.03 -13.73 1.63
C VAL A 113 -3.03 -14.87 1.52
N SER A 114 -2.83 -15.80 0.58
CA SER A 114 -3.71 -16.96 0.40
C SER A 114 -3.79 -17.82 1.67
N ASN A 115 -2.68 -17.99 2.39
CA ASN A 115 -2.66 -18.73 3.65
C ASN A 115 -3.39 -17.99 4.80
N LEU A 116 -3.54 -16.66 4.73
CA LEU A 116 -4.35 -15.90 5.68
C LEU A 116 -5.86 -16.05 5.41
N GLU A 117 -6.26 -16.29 4.16
CA GLU A 117 -7.68 -16.46 3.78
C GLU A 117 -8.24 -17.87 4.03
N VAL A 118 -7.36 -18.88 4.04
CA VAL A 118 -7.75 -20.31 4.16
C VAL A 118 -7.80 -20.81 5.61
N ASN A 119 -7.27 -20.05 6.57
CA ASN A 119 -7.32 -20.34 8.00
C ASN A 119 -8.40 -19.53 8.72
#